data_AF-A0A832M0S2-F1
#
_entry.id   AF-A0A832M0S2-F1
#
_cell.length_a   1.000
_cell.length_b   1.000
_cell.length_c   1.000
_cell.angle_alpha   90.00
_cell.angle_beta   90.00
_cell.angle_gamma   90.00
#
_symmetry.space_group_name_H-M   'P 1'
#
loop_
_entity.id
_entity.type
_entity.pdbx_description
1 polymer ?
#
loop_
_entity_poly.entity_id
_entity_poly.type
_entity_poly.pdbx_seq_one_letter_code
_entity_poly.pdbx_strand_id
1 'polypeptide(L)'
;MLQAQKALSEVAGKELFKKLLGAKVYDGSGSYVGYLKRVYLDKKSGKAKRLVIRVVDGSLLVIDPRDAFLSGDNGIVLKSRMSVVVPDVSSELRKLEEVIAELRSIRERLLDLDEALIAGELSKDTYACFRGALEQRRKQLLAEIRELLEKLEARLHRLEEERDALMLKLSSAKREDYAHLLEKIREVRSSIIRVYELIESARHEITLEMELEDFLRNYL
;
A
#
# COMPACT_ATOMS: atom_id res chain seq x y z
N MET A 1 7.73 28.96 -0.20
CA MET A 1 7.16 29.59 1.00
C MET A 1 6.94 28.50 2.05
N LEU A 2 7.74 28.48 3.12
CA LEU A 2 7.58 27.52 4.22
C LEU A 2 6.47 28.01 5.14
N GLN A 3 5.26 27.47 4.97
CA GLN A 3 4.19 27.65 5.95
C GLN A 3 4.66 27.10 7.31
N ALA A 4 4.34 27.82 8.39
CA ALA A 4 4.77 27.51 9.74
C ALA A 4 4.42 26.05 10.13
N GLN A 5 5.42 25.18 10.13
CA GLN A 5 5.29 23.79 10.54
C GLN A 5 5.22 23.72 12.07
N LYS A 6 4.01 23.55 12.63
CA LYS A 6 3.84 23.33 14.07
C LYS A 6 4.28 21.92 14.43
N ALA A 7 5.14 21.79 15.43
CA ALA A 7 5.52 20.49 15.97
C ALA A 7 4.32 19.84 16.66
N LEU A 8 4.16 18.52 16.51
CA LEU A 8 3.04 17.80 17.13
C LEU A 8 3.11 17.79 18.67
N SER A 9 4.28 18.09 19.24
CA SER A 9 4.46 18.34 20.68
C SER A 9 3.80 19.63 21.18
N GLU A 10 3.57 20.60 20.30
CA GLU A 10 2.98 21.91 20.65
C GLU A 10 1.47 21.91 20.50
N VAL A 11 0.92 20.92 19.79
CA VAL A 11 -0.51 20.77 19.55
C VAL A 11 -1.17 20.04 20.72
N ALA A 12 -2.32 20.57 21.17
CA ALA A 12 -3.15 19.97 22.21
C ALA A 12 -4.57 19.75 21.69
N GLY A 13 -5.21 18.67 22.14
CA GLY A 13 -6.63 18.42 21.86
C GLY A 13 -6.90 17.01 21.31
N LYS A 14 -7.71 16.25 22.06
CA LYS A 14 -8.05 14.86 21.73
C LYS A 14 -8.74 14.73 20.37
N GLU A 15 -9.65 15.63 20.04
CA GLU A 15 -10.38 15.60 18.76
C GLU A 15 -9.47 15.85 17.55
N LEU A 16 -8.44 16.69 17.70
CA LEU A 16 -7.47 16.92 16.64
C LEU A 16 -6.65 15.65 16.39
N PHE A 17 -6.09 15.04 17.43
CA PHE A 17 -5.33 13.79 17.26
C PHE A 17 -6.19 12.63 16.77
N LYS A 18 -7.49 12.61 17.08
CA LYS A 18 -8.44 11.65 16.53
C LYS A 18 -8.59 11.80 15.02
N LYS A 19 -8.65 13.04 14.50
CA LYS A 19 -8.67 13.32 13.07
C LYS A 19 -7.36 13.00 12.35
N LEU A 20 -6.23 13.00 13.08
CA LEU A 20 -4.91 12.64 12.54
C LEU A 20 -4.64 11.14 12.51
N LEU A 21 -5.46 10.30 13.14
CA LEU A 21 -5.32 8.85 12.99
C LEU A 21 -5.56 8.47 11.53
N GLY A 22 -4.63 7.71 10.96
CA GLY A 22 -4.61 7.39 9.53
C GLY A 22 -3.93 8.45 8.66
N ALA A 23 -3.47 9.57 9.22
CA ALA A 23 -2.72 10.58 8.46
C ALA A 23 -1.43 9.97 7.87
N LYS A 24 -1.14 10.32 6.62
CA LYS A 24 0.09 9.93 5.92
C LYS A 24 1.30 10.57 6.59
N VAL A 25 2.34 9.77 6.82
CA VAL A 25 3.60 10.20 7.41
C VAL A 25 4.69 10.15 6.36
N TYR A 26 5.43 11.23 6.24
CA TYR A 26 6.57 11.41 5.35
C TYR A 26 7.83 11.72 6.16
N ASP A 27 9.00 11.44 5.62
CA ASP A 27 10.26 11.85 6.23
C ASP A 27 10.70 13.24 5.77
N GLY A 28 11.83 13.72 6.30
CA GLY A 28 12.39 15.03 5.96
C GLY A 28 12.87 15.17 4.50
N SER A 29 12.85 14.09 3.71
CA SER A 29 13.13 14.10 2.27
C SER A 29 11.85 14.12 1.41
N GLY A 30 10.68 13.98 2.03
CA GLY A 30 9.40 13.83 1.33
C GLY A 30 9.04 12.39 1.00
N SER A 31 9.82 11.41 1.46
CA SER A 31 9.55 9.98 1.23
C SER A 31 8.42 9.49 2.12
N TYR A 32 7.50 8.70 1.57
CA TYR A 32 6.38 8.14 2.34
C TYR A 32 6.87 7.04 3.29
N VAL A 33 6.62 7.21 4.59
CA VAL A 33 7.05 6.30 5.66
C VAL A 33 5.94 5.35 6.06
N GLY A 34 4.68 5.79 6.03
CA GLY A 34 3.54 5.01 6.49
C GLY A 34 2.41 5.90 7.01
N TYR A 35 1.64 5.41 7.97
CA TYR A 35 0.52 6.19 8.54
C TYR A 35 0.51 6.21 10.07
N LEU A 36 -0.08 7.25 10.65
CA LEU A 36 -0.23 7.37 12.10
C LEU A 36 -1.29 6.37 12.61
N LYS A 37 -0.84 5.34 13.33
CA LYS A 37 -1.71 4.29 13.86
C LYS A 37 -2.28 4.64 15.23
N ARG A 38 -1.47 5.22 16.12
CA ARG A 38 -1.88 5.56 17.49
C ARG A 38 -1.17 6.82 17.99
N VAL A 39 -1.83 7.51 18.92
CA VAL A 39 -1.27 8.64 19.68
C VAL A 39 -1.51 8.40 21.17
N TYR A 40 -0.45 8.51 21.97
CA TYR A 40 -0.55 8.50 23.42
C TYR A 40 -0.57 9.93 23.93
N LEU A 41 -1.68 10.34 24.55
CA LEU A 41 -1.85 11.69 25.08
C LEU A 41 -1.53 11.75 26.58
N ASP A 42 -0.97 12.87 27.01
CA ASP A 42 -0.90 13.22 28.42
C ASP A 42 -2.30 13.60 28.96
N LYS A 43 -2.73 12.98 30.06
CA LYS A 43 -4.07 13.20 30.62
C LYS A 43 -4.28 14.62 31.17
N LYS A 44 -3.21 15.32 31.59
CA LYS A 44 -3.31 16.66 32.20
C LYS A 44 -3.27 17.77 31.15
N SER A 45 -2.39 17.64 30.16
CA SER A 45 -2.14 18.68 29.14
C SER A 45 -2.83 18.42 27.81
N GLY A 46 -3.33 17.21 27.54
CA GLY A 46 -3.95 16.85 26.27
C GLY A 46 -2.98 16.85 25.07
N LYS A 47 -1.67 16.94 25.33
CA LYS A 47 -0.59 16.91 24.33
C LYS A 47 -0.14 15.50 24.04
N ALA A 48 0.43 15.27 22.86
CA ALA A 48 1.05 14.00 22.52
C ALA A 48 2.31 13.74 23.37
N LYS A 49 2.41 12.53 23.93
CA LYS A 49 3.63 11.97 24.53
C LYS A 49 4.38 11.07 23.57
N ARG A 50 3.67 10.28 22.77
CA ARG A 50 4.25 9.33 21.80
C ARG A 50 3.32 9.18 20.61
N LEU A 51 3.90 9.08 19.42
CA LEU A 51 3.22 8.71 18.19
C LEU A 51 3.63 7.29 17.82
N VAL A 52 2.70 6.50 17.31
CA VAL A 52 2.98 5.17 16.75
C VAL A 52 2.62 5.19 15.28
N ILE A 53 3.62 5.01 14.44
CA ILE A 53 3.49 4.95 12.99
C ILE A 53 3.48 3.47 12.60
N ARG A 54 2.51 3.10 11.77
CA ARG A 54 2.58 1.86 11.00
C ARG A 54 3.43 2.17 9.78
N VAL A 55 4.67 1.71 9.79
CA VAL A 55 5.58 1.90 8.65
C VAL A 55 5.11 1.03 7.49
N VAL A 56 5.46 1.42 6.26
CA VAL A 56 5.14 0.67 5.04
C VAL A 56 5.58 -0.78 5.11
N ASP A 57 6.70 -1.10 5.77
CA ASP A 57 7.23 -2.44 6.05
C ASP A 57 6.42 -3.22 7.11
N GLY A 58 5.42 -2.58 7.71
CA GLY A 58 4.55 -3.18 8.70
C GLY A 58 5.26 -3.43 10.03
N SER A 59 6.34 -2.73 10.31
CA SER A 59 6.82 -2.52 11.67
C SER A 59 5.95 -1.45 12.35
N LEU A 60 6.14 -1.30 13.66
CA LEU A 60 5.57 -0.17 14.41
C LEU A 60 6.72 0.70 14.88
N LEU A 61 6.74 1.93 14.43
CA LEU A 61 7.74 2.91 14.78
C LEU A 61 7.16 3.86 15.81
N VAL A 62 7.82 3.96 16.98
CA VAL A 62 7.45 4.90 18.02
C VAL A 62 8.28 6.16 17.85
N ILE A 63 7.61 7.30 17.70
CA ILE A 63 8.24 8.60 17.46
C ILE A 63 7.91 9.57 18.60
N ASP A 64 8.90 10.38 18.97
CA ASP A 64 8.71 11.54 19.83
C ASP A 64 7.94 12.62 19.04
N PRO A 65 6.82 13.15 19.56
CA PRO A 65 6.06 14.22 18.92
C PRO A 65 6.86 15.49 18.62
N ARG A 66 8.02 15.70 19.26
CA ARG A 66 8.95 16.80 18.95
C ARG A 66 9.67 16.61 17.62
N ASP A 67 9.72 15.38 17.11
CA ASP A 67 10.39 15.00 15.87
C ASP A 67 9.42 14.88 14.70
N ALA A 68 8.17 15.32 14.88
CA ALA A 68 7.13 15.27 13.87
C ALA A 68 6.37 16.59 13.78
N PHE A 69 6.06 17.03 12.56
CA PHE A 69 5.34 18.26 12.27
C PHE A 69 4.03 17.98 11.55
N LEU A 70 3.06 18.88 11.74
CA LEU A 70 1.87 18.91 10.92
C LEU A 70 2.16 19.61 9.59
N SER A 71 1.84 18.96 8.48
CA SER A 71 1.79 19.56 7.15
C SER A 71 0.43 20.26 6.94
N GLY A 72 0.38 21.24 6.04
CA GLY A 72 -0.84 21.99 5.71
C GLY A 72 -2.00 21.11 5.23
N ASP A 73 -1.69 19.96 4.65
CA ASP A 73 -2.66 19.00 4.10
C ASP A 73 -3.07 17.89 5.09
N ASN A 74 -2.97 18.13 6.41
CA ASN A 74 -3.17 17.12 7.47
C ASN A 74 -2.19 15.92 7.42
N GLY A 75 -1.12 16.00 6.64
CA GLY A 75 -0.01 15.05 6.66
C GLY A 75 0.94 15.27 7.85
N ILE A 76 1.79 14.29 8.14
CA ILE A 76 2.81 14.38 9.18
C ILE A 76 4.20 14.26 8.55
N VAL A 77 5.13 15.12 8.95
CA VAL A 77 6.51 15.10 8.43
C VAL A 77 7.49 14.88 9.57
N LEU A 78 8.37 13.89 9.45
CA LEU A 78 9.43 13.61 10.43
C LEU A 78 10.64 14.52 10.20
N LYS A 79 11.28 14.98 11.29
CA LYS A 79 12.54 15.74 11.22
C LYS A 79 13.67 14.95 10.59
N SER A 80 13.77 13.68 10.98
CA SER A 80 14.86 12.80 10.57
C SER A 80 14.56 12.21 9.19
N ARG A 81 15.61 12.12 8.36
CA ARG A 81 15.55 11.24 7.18
C ARG A 81 15.51 9.80 7.69
N MET A 82 14.53 9.04 7.21
CA MET A 82 14.45 7.63 7.54
C MET A 82 14.81 6.86 6.28
N SER A 83 15.94 6.17 6.30
CA SER A 83 16.23 5.15 5.29
C SER A 83 15.35 3.94 5.60
N VAL A 84 14.08 4.02 5.22
CA VAL A 84 13.30 2.79 5.06
C VAL A 84 13.88 2.15 3.82
N VAL A 85 14.77 1.17 4.02
CA VAL A 85 15.22 0.29 2.94
C VAL A 85 14.03 -0.58 2.61
N VAL A 86 13.18 -0.07 1.74
CA VAL A 86 12.16 -0.90 1.10
C VAL A 86 12.91 -1.60 -0.04
N PRO A 87 13.07 -2.93 0.01
CA PRO A 87 13.67 -3.63 -1.12
C PRO A 87 12.77 -3.40 -2.36
N ASP A 88 13.40 -3.38 -3.53
CA ASP A 88 12.83 -3.26 -4.89
C ASP A 88 11.38 -3.72 -5.03
N VAL A 89 11.01 -4.83 -4.39
CA VAL A 89 9.66 -5.41 -4.28
C VAL A 89 8.52 -4.39 -4.08
N SER A 90 8.75 -3.27 -3.39
CA SER A 90 7.69 -2.26 -3.20
C SER A 90 7.25 -1.54 -4.46
N SER A 91 8.10 -1.37 -5.48
CA SER A 91 7.67 -0.73 -6.71
C SER A 91 6.71 -1.61 -7.48
N GLU A 92 7.02 -2.90 -7.62
CA GLU A 92 6.17 -3.88 -8.30
C GLU A 92 4.89 -4.14 -7.52
N LEU A 93 4.96 -4.24 -6.18
CA LEU A 93 3.77 -4.40 -5.35
C LEU A 93 2.86 -3.17 -5.43
N ARG A 94 3.43 -1.96 -5.32
CA ARG A 94 2.65 -0.72 -5.45
C ARG A 94 2.04 -0.59 -6.83
N LYS A 95 2.80 -0.94 -7.87
CA LYS A 95 2.31 -0.91 -9.24
C LYS A 95 1.16 -1.91 -9.45
N LEU A 96 1.26 -3.11 -8.88
CA LEU A 96 0.18 -4.08 -8.92
C LEU A 96 -1.08 -3.57 -8.19
N GLU A 97 -0.92 -2.96 -7.02
CA GLU A 97 -2.05 -2.33 -6.30
C GLU A 97 -2.72 -1.22 -7.12
N GLU A 98 -1.92 -0.34 -7.76
CA GLU A 98 -2.41 0.74 -8.61
C GLU A 98 -3.19 0.21 -9.83
N VAL A 99 -2.66 -0.82 -10.49
CA VAL A 99 -3.30 -1.47 -11.64
C VAL A 99 -4.61 -2.17 -11.25
N ILE A 100 -4.65 -2.83 -10.09
CA ILE A 100 -5.88 -3.45 -9.56
C ILE A 100 -6.93 -2.38 -9.22
N ALA A 101 -6.52 -1.28 -8.59
CA ALA A 101 -7.43 -0.18 -8.26
C ALA A 101 -8.03 0.45 -9.53
N GLU A 102 -7.22 0.62 -10.58
CA GLU A 102 -7.69 1.12 -11.87
C GLU A 102 -8.68 0.14 -12.52
N LEU A 103 -8.42 -1.17 -12.46
CA LEU A 103 -9.32 -2.20 -12.99
C LEU A 103 -10.69 -2.15 -12.30
N ARG A 104 -10.73 -2.01 -10.96
CA ARG A 104 -11.97 -1.82 -10.20
C ARG A 104 -12.71 -0.55 -10.61
N SER A 105 -12.00 0.55 -10.81
CA SER A 105 -12.60 1.82 -11.26
C SER A 105 -13.19 1.71 -12.67
N ILE A 106 -12.56 0.96 -13.58
CA ILE A 106 -13.12 0.68 -14.90
C ILE A 106 -14.42 -0.12 -14.78
N ARG A 107 -14.47 -1.10 -13.88
CA ARG A 107 -15.69 -1.90 -13.64
C ARG A 107 -16.85 -1.02 -13.18
N GLU A 108 -16.61 -0.11 -12.24
CA GLU A 108 -17.61 0.87 -11.79
C GLU A 108 -18.04 1.79 -12.94
N ARG A 109 -17.11 2.33 -13.72
CA ARG A 109 -17.41 3.20 -14.86
C ARG A 109 -18.20 2.51 -15.96
N LEU A 110 -17.99 1.22 -16.19
CA LEU A 110 -18.78 0.44 -17.13
C LEU A 110 -20.23 0.30 -16.64
N LEU A 111 -20.45 0.11 -15.34
CA LEU A 111 -21.80 0.09 -14.76
C LEU A 111 -22.49 1.45 -14.91
N ASP A 112 -21.81 2.55 -14.57
CA ASP A 112 -22.35 3.90 -14.74
C ASP A 112 -22.74 4.19 -16.20
N LEU A 113 -21.92 3.72 -17.15
CA LEU A 113 -22.16 3.88 -18.58
C LEU A 113 -23.38 3.08 -19.05
N ASP A 114 -23.55 1.87 -18.53
CA ASP A 114 -24.70 1.00 -18.82
C ASP A 114 -25.99 1.61 -18.25
N GLU A 115 -25.97 2.14 -17.03
CA GLU A 115 -27.09 2.85 -16.41
C GLU A 115 -27.50 4.10 -17.21
N ALA A 116 -26.54 4.92 -17.62
CA ALA A 116 -26.80 6.12 -18.42
C ALA A 116 -27.41 5.81 -19.79
N LEU A 117 -27.01 4.71 -20.43
CA LEU A 117 -27.63 4.24 -21.67
C LEU A 117 -29.09 3.80 -21.41
N ILE A 118 -29.34 3.02 -20.35
CA ILE A 118 -30.68 2.53 -20.01
C ILE A 118 -31.61 3.69 -19.66
N ALA A 119 -31.12 4.70 -18.95
CA ALA A 119 -31.85 5.92 -18.63
C ALA A 119 -32.13 6.82 -19.86
N GLY A 120 -31.52 6.52 -21.01
CA GLY A 120 -31.66 7.31 -22.24
C GLY A 120 -30.90 8.63 -22.21
N GLU A 121 -29.99 8.81 -21.25
CA GLU A 121 -29.16 10.01 -21.09
C GLU A 121 -27.99 10.03 -22.10
N LEU A 122 -27.72 8.88 -22.74
CA LEU A 122 -26.59 8.68 -23.63
C LEU A 122 -27.03 8.07 -24.97
N SER A 123 -26.47 8.58 -26.07
CA SER A 123 -26.71 7.99 -27.39
C SER A 123 -25.97 6.66 -27.55
N LYS A 124 -26.49 5.76 -28.39
CA LYS A 124 -25.85 4.46 -28.67
C LYS A 124 -24.43 4.61 -29.21
N ASP A 125 -24.20 5.60 -30.08
CA ASP A 125 -22.88 5.83 -30.69
C ASP A 125 -21.87 6.35 -29.64
N THR A 126 -22.31 7.27 -28.78
CA THR A 126 -21.50 7.79 -27.69
C THR A 126 -21.17 6.69 -26.68
N TYR A 127 -22.15 5.84 -26.35
CA TYR A 127 -21.97 4.68 -25.48
C TYR A 127 -20.94 3.70 -26.04
N ALA A 128 -21.06 3.33 -27.32
CA ALA A 128 -20.16 2.39 -27.97
C ALA A 128 -18.71 2.90 -27.96
N CYS A 129 -18.51 4.21 -28.16
CA CYS A 129 -17.19 4.83 -28.10
C CYS A 129 -16.55 4.74 -26.70
N PHE A 130 -17.29 5.15 -25.65
CA PHE A 130 -16.77 5.12 -24.29
C PHE A 130 -16.55 3.69 -23.78
N ARG A 131 -17.50 2.79 -24.06
CA ARG A 131 -17.38 1.37 -23.70
C ARG A 131 -16.17 0.73 -24.35
N GLY A 132 -15.96 0.97 -25.65
CA GLY A 132 -14.80 0.46 -26.37
C GLY A 132 -13.46 0.92 -25.77
N ALA A 133 -13.36 2.20 -25.38
CA ALA A 133 -12.16 2.73 -24.75
C ALA A 133 -11.89 2.10 -23.37
N LEU A 134 -12.93 1.94 -22.55
CA LEU A 134 -12.83 1.29 -21.23
C LEU A 134 -12.45 -0.18 -21.35
N GLU A 135 -13.05 -0.92 -22.29
CA GLU A 135 -12.72 -2.32 -22.55
C GLU A 135 -11.29 -2.49 -23.08
N GLN A 136 -10.80 -1.58 -23.93
CA GLN A 136 -9.42 -1.59 -24.39
C GLN A 136 -8.44 -1.37 -23.24
N ARG A 137 -8.73 -0.40 -22.35
CA ARG A 137 -7.89 -0.15 -21.16
C ARG A 137 -7.92 -1.33 -20.20
N ARG A 138 -9.10 -1.93 -19.97
CA ARG A 138 -9.26 -3.16 -19.18
C ARG A 138 -8.35 -4.28 -19.66
N LYS A 139 -8.32 -4.53 -20.99
CA LYS A 139 -7.43 -5.56 -21.59
C LYS A 139 -5.95 -5.26 -21.37
N GLN A 140 -5.55 -3.99 -21.47
CA GLN A 140 -4.17 -3.58 -21.20
C GLN A 140 -3.78 -3.82 -19.74
N LEU A 141 -4.64 -3.43 -18.79
CA LEU A 141 -4.39 -3.65 -17.37
C LEU A 141 -4.29 -5.14 -17.04
N LEU A 142 -5.16 -5.99 -17.62
CA LEU A 142 -5.08 -7.44 -17.42
C LEU A 142 -3.75 -8.04 -17.89
N ALA A 143 -3.20 -7.56 -19.02
CA ALA A 143 -1.88 -7.97 -19.48
C ALA A 143 -0.78 -7.51 -18.50
N GLU A 144 -0.86 -6.27 -18.02
CA GLU A 144 0.07 -5.71 -17.06
C GLU A 144 0.06 -6.45 -15.72
N ILE A 145 -1.12 -6.84 -15.22
CA ILE A 145 -1.26 -7.67 -14.01
C ILE A 145 -0.52 -9.00 -14.20
N ARG A 146 -0.69 -9.67 -15.35
CA ARG A 146 -0.03 -10.96 -15.63
C ARG A 146 1.49 -10.82 -15.59
N GLU A 147 2.05 -9.79 -16.23
CA GLU A 147 3.49 -9.54 -16.19
C GLU A 147 4.01 -9.23 -14.78
N LEU A 148 3.24 -8.46 -13.99
CA LEU A 148 3.59 -8.15 -12.60
C LEU A 148 3.54 -9.40 -11.71
N LEU A 149 2.55 -10.27 -11.93
CA LEU A 149 2.45 -11.53 -11.19
C LEU A 149 3.64 -12.44 -11.45
N GLU A 150 4.04 -12.61 -12.71
CA GLU A 150 5.21 -13.44 -13.06
C GLU A 150 6.49 -12.94 -12.36
N LYS A 151 6.70 -11.61 -12.33
CA LYS A 151 7.84 -10.98 -11.64
C LYS A 151 7.77 -11.21 -10.12
N LEU A 152 6.60 -11.05 -9.52
CA LEU A 152 6.40 -11.21 -8.08
C LEU A 152 6.52 -12.68 -7.65
N GLU A 153 6.06 -13.63 -8.46
CA GLU A 153 6.21 -15.08 -8.22
C GLU A 153 7.68 -15.50 -8.28
N ALA A 154 8.42 -15.05 -9.31
CA ALA A 154 9.86 -15.29 -9.40
C ALA A 154 10.62 -14.68 -8.20
N ARG A 155 10.15 -13.53 -7.70
CA ARG A 155 10.72 -12.88 -6.52
C ARG A 155 10.38 -13.62 -5.23
N LEU A 156 9.15 -14.12 -5.09
CA LEU A 156 8.71 -14.94 -3.97
C LEU A 156 9.61 -16.16 -3.83
N HIS A 157 9.85 -16.88 -4.93
CA HIS A 157 10.75 -18.04 -4.94
C HIS A 157 12.16 -17.69 -4.43
N ARG A 158 12.74 -16.58 -4.89
CA ARG A 158 14.07 -16.12 -4.41
C ARG A 158 14.08 -15.78 -2.92
N LEU A 159 12.99 -15.20 -2.39
CA LEU A 159 12.86 -14.90 -0.96
C LEU A 159 12.75 -16.20 -0.14
N GLU A 160 12.06 -17.22 -0.66
CA GLU A 160 11.97 -18.54 -0.02
C GLU A 160 13.33 -19.24 0.00
N GLU A 161 14.09 -19.19 -1.09
CA GLU A 161 15.47 -19.68 -1.14
C GLU A 161 16.39 -18.95 -0.15
N GLU A 162 16.28 -17.61 -0.06
CA GLU A 162 17.04 -16.82 0.91
C GLU A 162 16.69 -17.21 2.35
N ARG A 163 15.39 -17.37 2.65
CA ARG A 163 14.92 -17.83 3.97
C ARG A 163 15.55 -19.18 4.32
N ASP A 164 15.53 -20.14 3.39
CA ASP A 164 16.04 -21.49 3.64
C ASP A 164 17.56 -21.49 3.84
N ALA A 165 18.29 -20.70 3.05
CA ALA A 165 19.72 -20.49 3.24
C ALA A 165 20.04 -19.84 4.60
N LEU A 166 19.25 -18.87 5.05
CA LEU A 166 19.41 -18.24 6.37
C LEU A 166 19.09 -19.22 7.51
N MET A 167 18.08 -20.06 7.36
CA MET A 167 17.74 -21.11 8.33
C MET A 167 18.86 -22.15 8.46
N LEU A 168 19.50 -22.54 7.35
CA LEU A 168 20.67 -23.43 7.34
C LEU A 168 21.91 -22.78 7.99
N LYS A 169 22.10 -21.48 7.77
CA LYS A 169 23.15 -20.72 8.47
C LYS A 169 22.88 -20.64 9.97
N LEU A 170 21.62 -20.43 10.37
CA LEU A 170 21.22 -20.37 11.77
C LEU A 170 21.48 -21.70 12.51
N SER A 171 21.28 -22.85 11.86
CA SER A 171 21.51 -24.16 12.48
C SER A 171 22.99 -24.47 12.76
N SER A 172 23.91 -23.77 12.08
CA SER A 172 25.36 -23.90 12.22
C SER A 172 26.04 -22.66 12.84
N ALA A 173 25.25 -21.66 13.26
CA ALA A 173 25.74 -20.36 13.73
C ALA A 173 26.27 -20.39 15.17
N LYS A 174 27.29 -19.57 15.43
CA LYS A 174 27.73 -19.25 16.80
C LYS A 174 26.71 -18.34 17.49
N ARG A 175 26.73 -18.33 18.82
CA ARG A 175 25.79 -17.56 19.67
C ARG A 175 25.74 -16.06 19.34
N GLU A 176 26.85 -15.50 18.88
CA GLU A 176 27.03 -14.07 18.59
C GLU A 176 26.28 -13.63 17.31
N ASP A 177 26.14 -14.52 16.33
CA ASP A 177 25.46 -14.22 15.05
C ASP A 177 23.96 -14.53 15.07
N TYR A 178 23.50 -15.21 16.13
CA TYR A 178 22.16 -15.80 16.20
C TYR A 178 21.05 -14.75 16.17
N ALA A 179 21.22 -13.65 16.91
CA ALA A 179 20.24 -12.57 16.96
C ALA A 179 20.07 -11.87 15.61
N HIS A 180 21.19 -11.61 14.92
CA HIS A 180 21.18 -10.98 13.60
C HIS A 180 20.54 -11.87 12.53
N LEU A 181 20.85 -13.18 12.54
CA LEU A 181 20.23 -14.13 11.61
C LEU A 181 18.72 -14.27 11.83
N LEU A 182 18.26 -14.31 13.08
CA LEU A 182 16.83 -14.35 13.40
C LEU A 182 16.10 -13.10 12.94
N GLU A 183 16.69 -11.92 13.09
CA GLU A 183 16.15 -10.65 12.60
C GLU A 183 15.99 -10.70 11.07
N LYS A 184 17.04 -11.11 10.35
CA LYS A 184 16.99 -11.23 8.90
C LYS A 184 15.98 -12.26 8.39
N ILE A 185 15.86 -13.41 9.05
CA ILE A 185 14.82 -14.41 8.74
C ILE A 185 13.42 -13.82 8.94
N ARG A 186 13.22 -12.99 9.96
CA ARG A 186 11.94 -12.33 10.24
C ARG A 186 11.57 -11.31 9.16
N GLU A 187 12.54 -10.54 8.67
CA GLU A 187 12.37 -9.59 7.57
C GLU A 187 11.98 -10.28 6.26
N VAL A 188 12.70 -11.36 5.92
CA VAL A 188 12.41 -12.17 4.72
C VAL A 188 11.01 -12.79 4.81
N ARG A 189 10.64 -13.38 5.95
CA ARG A 189 9.28 -13.91 6.17
C ARG A 189 8.20 -12.86 6.03
N SER A 190 8.42 -11.66 6.55
CA SER A 190 7.46 -10.56 6.43
C SER A 190 7.28 -10.14 4.98
N SER A 191 8.36 -10.15 4.19
CA SER A 191 8.32 -9.87 2.75
C SER A 191 7.58 -10.95 1.97
N ILE A 192 7.83 -12.22 2.27
CA ILE A 192 7.12 -13.37 1.67
C ILE A 192 5.60 -13.25 1.86
N ILE A 193 5.15 -12.99 3.10
CA ILE A 193 3.71 -12.88 3.41
C ILE A 193 3.04 -11.80 2.56
N ARG A 194 3.66 -10.61 2.46
CA ARG A 194 3.12 -9.49 1.69
C ARG A 194 2.99 -9.79 0.20
N VAL A 195 4.05 -10.39 -0.37
CA VAL A 195 4.06 -10.76 -1.79
C VAL A 195 2.98 -11.80 -2.04
N TYR A 196 2.84 -12.79 -1.16
CA TYR A 196 1.82 -13.83 -1.26
C TYR A 196 0.39 -13.26 -1.19
N GLU A 197 0.07 -12.43 -0.19
CA GLU A 197 -1.25 -11.80 -0.05
C GLU A 197 -1.66 -10.99 -1.30
N LEU A 198 -0.73 -10.26 -1.89
CA LEU A 198 -0.99 -9.45 -3.09
C LEU A 198 -1.12 -10.30 -4.36
N ILE A 199 -0.33 -11.36 -4.51
CA ILE A 199 -0.50 -12.35 -5.59
C ILE A 199 -1.90 -12.97 -5.52
N GLU A 200 -2.33 -13.40 -4.34
CA GLU A 200 -3.65 -14.00 -4.15
C GLU A 200 -4.79 -13.00 -4.44
N SER A 201 -4.66 -11.75 -3.99
CA SER A 201 -5.64 -10.71 -4.31
C SER A 201 -5.71 -10.42 -5.81
N ALA A 202 -4.58 -10.41 -6.51
CA ALA A 202 -4.55 -10.19 -7.96
C ALA A 202 -5.16 -11.36 -8.73
N ARG A 203 -4.86 -12.60 -8.32
CA ARG A 203 -5.47 -13.81 -8.88
C ARG A 203 -6.98 -13.79 -8.73
N HIS A 204 -7.49 -13.39 -7.55
CA HIS A 204 -8.92 -13.25 -7.32
C HIS A 204 -9.57 -12.26 -8.29
N GLU A 205 -8.96 -11.09 -8.51
CA GLU A 205 -9.49 -10.11 -9.47
C GLU A 205 -9.48 -10.64 -10.91
N ILE A 206 -8.41 -11.35 -11.32
CA ILE A 206 -8.38 -12.00 -12.64
C ILE A 206 -9.52 -13.01 -12.78
N THR A 207 -9.78 -13.83 -11.76
CA THR A 207 -10.87 -14.81 -11.77
C THR A 207 -12.23 -14.11 -11.94
N LEU A 208 -12.49 -13.04 -11.18
CA LEU A 208 -13.72 -12.26 -11.33
C LEU A 208 -13.88 -11.71 -12.75
N GLU A 209 -12.80 -11.22 -13.36
CA GLU A 209 -12.85 -10.73 -14.74
C GLU A 209 -13.08 -11.84 -15.78
N MET A 210 -12.55 -13.04 -15.55
CA MET A 210 -12.81 -14.20 -16.40
C MET A 210 -14.27 -14.66 -16.30
N GLU A 211 -14.82 -14.73 -15.08
CA GLU A 211 -16.23 -15.05 -14.86
C GLU A 211 -17.16 -14.03 -15.55
N LEU A 212 -16.76 -12.75 -15.55
CA LEU A 212 -17.49 -11.68 -16.22
C LEU A 212 -17.41 -11.79 -17.74
N GLU A 213 -16.25 -12.13 -18.30
CA GLU A 213 -16.11 -12.41 -19.75
C GLU A 213 -16.93 -13.63 -20.19
N ASP A 214 -16.91 -14.70 -19.40
CA ASP A 214 -17.66 -15.92 -19.69
C ASP A 214 -19.17 -15.67 -19.59
N PHE A 215 -19.63 -14.86 -18.63
CA PHE A 215 -21.02 -14.42 -18.55
C PHE A 215 -21.43 -13.64 -19.81
N LEU A 216 -20.64 -12.64 -20.20
CA LEU A 216 -20.92 -11.81 -21.37
C LEU A 216 -20.93 -12.62 -22.67
N ARG A 217 -20.07 -13.64 -22.81
CA ARG A 217 -20.05 -14.51 -24.00
C ARG A 217 -21.22 -15.47 -24.10
N ASN A 218 -21.82 -15.85 -22.98
CA ASN A 218 -22.89 -16.85 -22.93
C ASN A 218 -24.30 -16.25 -22.92
N TYR A 219 -24.43 -14.94 -22.62
CA TYR A 219 -25.74 -14.28 -22.43
C TYR A 219 -25.96 -13.02 -23.29
N LEU A 220 -24.99 -12.60 -24.11
CA LEU A 220 -25.16 -11.61 -25.20
C LEU A 220 -24.91 -12.28 -26.56
#